data_AF-A0A7J9MHQ1-F1
#
_entry.id   AF-A0A7J9MHQ1-F1
#
_cell.length_a   1.000
_cell.length_b   1.000
_cell.length_c   1.000
_cell.angle_alpha   90.00
_cell.angle_beta   90.00
_cell.angle_gamma   90.00
#
_symmetry.space_group_name_H-M   'P 1'
#
loop_
_entity.id
_entity.type
_entity.pdbx_description
1 polymer ?
#
loop_
_entity_poly.entity_id
_entity_poly.type
_entity_poly.pdbx_seq_one_letter_code
_entity_poly.pdbx_strand_id
1 'polypeptide(L)'
;MAATTFSPSFSTPSLNSSSRTHKTLITPNLGFLASVSRSLRCLKATRLTTDNACGSAMASRMVSVPAVQTHISLDFETFVFKKEKVSLAGQDEYIVRGGRDLFKLLPDAFKGIKQIGVIGWGSQGPAQAQNLRDSLADAKSDIIVKVGLRKGSRSFDEARAAGFSEENGTLGDIWETISGSDLVLLLISDAAQADNYEKIFSYMKPNSILGLS
;
A
#
# COMPACT_ATOMS: atom_id res chain seq x y z
N MET A 1 -41.09 -11.30 -62.89
CA MET A 1 -40.36 -12.06 -63.93
C MET A 1 -39.02 -12.42 -63.29
N ALA A 2 -38.77 -13.65 -62.84
CA ALA A 2 -38.48 -14.84 -63.65
C ALA A 2 -37.24 -14.60 -64.53
N ALA A 3 -36.02 -14.98 -64.11
CA ALA A 3 -35.37 -16.32 -64.21
C ALA A 3 -34.30 -16.27 -65.35
N THR A 4 -33.17 -17.00 -65.39
CA THR A 4 -32.64 -18.14 -64.61
C THR A 4 -31.13 -18.35 -64.87
N THR A 5 -30.35 -18.83 -63.87
CA THR A 5 -29.09 -19.66 -63.97
C THR A 5 -27.87 -19.14 -64.79
N PHE A 6 -26.60 -19.57 -64.58
CA PHE A 6 -26.04 -20.84 -64.08
C PHE A 6 -24.75 -20.65 -63.24
N SER A 7 -24.46 -21.62 -62.36
CA SER A 7 -23.24 -21.84 -61.53
C SER A 7 -23.04 -23.38 -61.46
N PRO A 8 -21.92 -24.01 -61.01
CA PRO A 8 -20.99 -23.54 -59.96
C PRO A 8 -19.51 -24.01 -60.08
N SER A 9 -18.71 -23.75 -59.03
CA SER A 9 -17.61 -24.64 -58.60
C SER A 9 -17.68 -24.83 -57.08
N PHE A 10 -17.75 -26.08 -56.63
CA PHE A 10 -17.81 -26.45 -55.20
C PHE A 10 -16.47 -27.03 -54.72
N SER A 11 -16.09 -26.70 -53.49
CA SER A 11 -15.41 -27.61 -52.55
C SER A 11 -15.53 -27.04 -51.13
N THR A 12 -15.89 -27.89 -50.16
CA THR A 12 -16.43 -27.53 -48.84
C THR A 12 -15.45 -27.75 -47.67
N PRO A 13 -15.72 -27.17 -46.48
CA PRO A 13 -14.85 -27.26 -45.29
C PRO A 13 -15.22 -28.41 -44.34
N SER A 14 -14.39 -28.68 -43.33
CA SER A 14 -14.85 -29.20 -42.01
C SER A 14 -13.78 -29.10 -40.90
N LEU A 15 -14.24 -28.90 -39.66
CA LEU A 15 -13.50 -29.09 -38.41
C LEU A 15 -13.71 -30.55 -37.92
N ASN A 16 -12.81 -31.12 -37.10
CA ASN A 16 -12.95 -31.17 -35.62
C ASN A 16 -12.05 -32.21 -34.89
N SER A 17 -11.50 -31.82 -33.73
CA SER A 17 -11.34 -32.57 -32.45
C SER A 17 -10.92 -34.08 -32.36
N SER A 18 -9.71 -34.29 -31.80
CA SER A 18 -9.37 -35.15 -30.62
C SER A 18 -9.30 -36.70 -30.64
N SER A 19 -8.11 -37.27 -30.35
CA SER A 19 -7.73 -37.90 -29.04
C SER A 19 -6.90 -39.21 -29.06
N ARG A 20 -5.91 -39.28 -28.14
CA ARG A 20 -5.24 -40.47 -27.50
C ARG A 20 -4.47 -41.47 -28.40
N THR A 21 -3.35 -42.08 -27.99
CA THR A 21 -2.67 -42.20 -26.66
C THR A 21 -1.23 -41.59 -26.74
N HIS A 22 -0.19 -41.82 -25.89
CA HIS A 22 0.09 -42.77 -24.78
C HIS A 22 1.03 -42.18 -23.69
N LYS A 23 1.70 -43.06 -22.93
CA LYS A 23 2.50 -42.88 -21.69
C LYS A 23 3.96 -42.45 -21.99
N THR A 24 4.75 -41.84 -21.09
CA THR A 24 5.03 -42.27 -19.69
C THR A 24 5.60 -41.11 -18.82
N LEU A 25 5.60 -41.30 -17.48
CA LEU A 25 6.02 -40.39 -16.41
C LEU A 25 7.43 -39.78 -16.55
N ILE A 26 7.63 -38.59 -15.96
CA ILE A 26 8.45 -38.37 -14.74
C ILE A 26 8.14 -36.98 -14.15
N THR A 27 7.89 -36.93 -12.84
CA THR A 27 7.81 -35.70 -12.03
C THR A 27 9.04 -35.60 -11.11
N PRO A 28 9.71 -34.44 -11.03
CA PRO A 28 10.59 -34.13 -9.91
C PRO A 28 9.81 -33.30 -8.88
N ASN A 29 9.29 -33.99 -7.86
CA ASN A 29 8.74 -33.37 -6.66
C ASN A 29 9.92 -32.80 -5.84
N LEU A 30 10.12 -31.47 -5.80
CA LEU A 30 11.16 -30.88 -4.95
C LEU A 30 10.73 -30.96 -3.48
N GLY A 31 11.20 -32.01 -2.81
CA GLY A 31 10.87 -32.31 -1.42
C GLY A 31 11.35 -31.25 -0.45
N PHE A 32 10.43 -30.78 0.40
CA PHE A 32 10.71 -29.87 1.51
C PHE A 32 11.43 -30.62 2.64
N LEU A 33 12.76 -30.62 2.65
CA LEU A 33 13.57 -31.22 3.72
C LEU A 33 13.68 -30.28 4.93
N ALA A 34 12.63 -30.26 5.76
CA ALA A 34 12.67 -29.64 7.08
C ALA A 34 13.53 -30.47 8.05
N SER A 35 14.82 -30.12 8.16
CA SER A 35 15.73 -30.73 9.14
C SER A 35 15.39 -30.27 10.56
N VAL A 36 14.49 -30.99 11.23
CA VAL A 36 14.14 -30.77 12.64
C VAL A 36 15.25 -31.30 13.54
N SER A 37 16.25 -30.47 13.86
CA SER A 37 17.22 -30.77 14.91
C SER A 37 16.73 -30.25 16.28
N ARG A 38 15.90 -31.05 16.96
CA ARG A 38 15.54 -30.82 18.37
C ARG A 38 16.68 -31.31 19.28
N SER A 39 17.67 -30.48 19.54
CA SER A 39 18.67 -30.74 20.60
C SER A 39 18.34 -29.98 21.89
N LEU A 40 17.28 -30.40 22.57
CA LEU A 40 17.06 -30.02 23.97
C LEU A 40 17.97 -30.88 24.85
N ARG A 41 19.08 -30.32 25.34
CA ARG A 41 19.90 -30.97 26.36
C ARG A 41 19.16 -30.91 27.70
N CYS A 42 18.50 -32.00 28.05
CA CYS A 42 17.99 -32.21 29.41
C CYS A 42 19.17 -32.32 30.38
N LEU A 43 19.31 -31.35 31.29
CA LEU A 43 20.30 -31.41 32.37
C LEU A 43 19.84 -32.44 33.40
N LYS A 44 20.53 -33.59 33.46
CA LYS A 44 20.37 -34.55 34.56
C LYS A 44 20.91 -33.94 35.86
N ALA A 45 20.03 -33.76 36.84
CA ALA A 45 20.44 -33.44 38.20
C ALA A 45 20.89 -34.73 38.92
N THR A 46 22.18 -34.82 39.26
CA THR A 46 22.72 -35.89 40.10
C THR A 46 22.36 -35.61 41.56
N ARG A 47 21.57 -36.49 42.20
CA ARG A 47 21.37 -36.44 43.65
C ARG A 47 22.63 -36.95 44.35
N LEU A 48 23.29 -36.09 45.11
CA LEU A 48 24.21 -36.46 46.17
C LEU A 48 23.47 -36.31 47.51
N THR A 49 23.50 -37.37 48.31
CA THR A 49 22.92 -37.42 49.66
C THR A 49 24.03 -37.53 50.70
N THR A 50 24.29 -36.47 51.46
CA THR A 50 24.93 -36.52 52.78
C THR A 50 24.64 -35.23 53.57
N ASP A 51 23.93 -35.40 54.68
CA ASP A 51 24.05 -34.74 55.98
C ASP A 51 24.34 -33.22 56.14
N ASN A 52 23.37 -32.61 56.82
CA ASN A 52 23.55 -31.71 57.97
C ASN A 52 24.32 -30.39 57.76
N ALA A 53 23.61 -29.36 57.26
CA ALA A 53 24.01 -27.97 57.41
C ALA A 53 22.79 -27.07 57.70
N CYS A 54 22.92 -26.19 58.70
CA CYS A 54 21.98 -25.10 58.96
C CYS A 54 21.98 -24.12 57.77
N GLY A 55 20.79 -23.80 57.24
CA GLY A 55 20.65 -22.88 56.10
C GLY A 55 19.45 -21.95 56.27
N SER A 56 19.71 -20.65 56.42
CA SER A 56 18.67 -19.63 56.53
C SER A 56 17.77 -19.59 55.29
N ALA A 57 16.46 -19.69 55.50
CA ALA A 57 15.47 -19.55 54.44
C ALA A 57 15.36 -18.09 53.98
N MET A 58 16.20 -17.70 53.01
CA MET A 58 16.09 -16.41 52.34
C MET A 58 14.83 -16.39 51.45
N ALA A 59 13.75 -15.83 51.98
CA ALA A 59 12.51 -15.65 51.24
C ALA A 59 12.74 -14.64 50.09
N SER A 60 12.88 -15.15 48.86
CA SER A 60 13.01 -14.35 47.65
C SER A 60 11.70 -13.63 47.33
N ARG A 61 11.50 -12.45 47.93
CA ARG A 61 10.35 -11.58 47.67
C ARG A 61 10.49 -10.99 46.27
N MET A 62 9.83 -11.63 45.30
CA MET A 62 9.76 -11.15 43.92
C MET A 62 9.02 -9.81 43.88
N VAL A 63 9.77 -8.71 43.82
CA VAL A 63 9.21 -7.38 43.59
C VAL A 63 8.97 -7.25 42.10
N SER A 64 7.71 -7.30 41.69
CA SER A 64 7.31 -6.92 40.33
C SER A 64 7.56 -5.43 40.15
N VAL A 65 8.70 -5.08 39.54
CA VAL A 65 8.92 -3.71 39.04
C VAL A 65 7.80 -3.43 38.03
N PRO A 66 6.97 -2.39 38.21
CA PRO A 66 5.97 -2.06 37.21
C PRO A 66 6.72 -1.74 35.91
N ALA A 67 6.29 -2.34 34.80
CA ALA A 67 6.83 -1.97 33.51
C ALA A 67 6.53 -0.49 33.29
N VAL A 68 7.57 0.35 33.34
CA VAL A 68 7.44 1.79 33.10
C VAL A 68 7.12 1.94 31.63
N GLN A 69 5.82 2.05 31.34
CA GLN A 69 5.32 2.23 29.99
C GLN A 69 5.70 3.64 29.57
N THR A 70 6.76 3.75 28.77
CA THR A 70 7.28 5.02 28.26
C THR A 70 6.29 5.58 27.23
N HIS A 71 5.31 6.34 27.71
CA HIS A 71 4.33 7.01 26.87
C HIS A 71 5.00 8.19 26.16
N ILE A 72 5.22 8.05 24.86
CA ILE A 72 5.70 9.12 23.99
C ILE A 72 4.47 9.91 23.54
N SER A 73 4.15 11.01 24.23
CA SER A 73 3.17 11.98 23.73
C SER A 73 3.83 12.76 22.60
N LEU A 74 3.30 12.60 21.38
CA LEU A 74 3.74 13.35 20.20
C LEU A 74 2.85 14.59 20.05
N ASP A 75 3.46 15.76 19.93
CA ASP A 75 2.75 17.00 19.59
C ASP A 75 3.18 17.52 18.21
N PHE A 76 2.29 18.28 17.57
CA PHE A 76 2.52 18.90 16.27
C PHE A 76 1.98 20.33 16.25
N GLU A 77 2.57 21.17 15.40
CA GLU A 77 2.13 22.54 15.17
C GLU A 77 1.25 22.61 13.92
N THR A 78 0.20 23.44 13.98
CA THR A 78 -0.71 23.69 12.86
C THR A 78 -1.17 25.13 12.91
N PHE A 79 -1.04 25.83 11.79
CA PHE A 79 -1.47 27.22 11.61
C PHE A 79 -2.84 27.33 10.91
N VAL A 80 -3.34 26.24 10.33
CA VAL A 80 -4.55 26.21 9.50
C VAL A 80 -5.70 25.48 10.19
N PHE A 81 -5.43 24.30 10.75
CA PHE A 81 -6.45 23.48 11.42
C PHE A 81 -6.42 23.65 12.94
N LYS A 82 -7.59 23.56 13.55
CA LYS A 82 -7.77 23.57 15.01
C LYS A 82 -7.23 22.27 15.62
N LYS A 83 -6.16 22.38 16.40
CA LYS A 83 -5.65 21.29 17.25
C LYS A 83 -6.57 21.13 18.47
N GLU A 84 -7.00 19.90 18.75
CA GLU A 84 -7.78 19.54 19.94
C GLU A 84 -7.03 18.51 20.78
N LYS A 85 -7.20 18.58 22.10
CA LYS A 85 -6.58 17.66 23.06
C LYS A 85 -7.61 16.66 23.55
N VAL A 86 -7.27 15.38 23.55
CA VAL A 86 -8.10 14.27 24.05
C VAL A 86 -7.30 13.49 25.09
N SER A 87 -7.96 13.05 26.16
CA SER A 87 -7.35 12.22 27.20
C SER A 87 -7.85 10.78 27.08
N LEU A 88 -6.94 9.84 26.80
CA LEU A 88 -7.21 8.41 26.63
C LEU A 88 -6.48 7.65 27.74
N ALA A 89 -7.23 7.04 28.67
CA ALA A 89 -6.68 6.34 29.84
C ALA A 89 -5.67 7.18 30.66
N GLY A 90 -5.85 8.51 30.71
CA GLY A 90 -4.95 9.45 31.40
C GLY A 90 -3.72 9.86 30.60
N GLN A 91 -3.60 9.43 29.34
CA GLN A 91 -2.61 9.94 28.39
C GLN A 91 -3.23 11.02 27.51
N ASP A 92 -2.51 12.12 27.36
CA ASP A 92 -2.97 13.27 26.59
C ASP A 92 -2.39 13.23 25.17
N GLU A 93 -3.30 13.20 24.19
CA GLU A 93 -2.99 13.15 22.76
C GLU A 93 -3.63 14.34 22.04
N TYR A 94 -2.99 14.79 20.96
CA TYR A 94 -3.49 15.88 20.12
C TYR A 94 -4.04 15.34 18.80
N ILE A 95 -5.20 15.84 18.38
CA ILE A 95 -5.90 15.45 17.15
C ILE A 95 -6.38 16.68 16.37
N VAL A 96 -6.71 16.46 15.10
CA VAL A 96 -7.54 17.37 14.31
C VAL A 96 -8.82 16.61 13.95
N ARG A 97 -9.99 17.18 14.27
CA ARG A 97 -11.27 16.60 13.81
C ARG A 97 -11.48 16.91 12.34
N GLY A 98 -11.88 15.91 11.56
CA GLY A 98 -12.30 16.10 10.16
C GLY A 98 -13.75 16.57 10.02
N GLY A 99 -14.07 17.17 8.87
CA GLY A 99 -15.41 17.64 8.50
C GLY A 99 -15.41 18.35 7.15
N ARG A 100 -16.53 18.32 6.41
CA ARG A 100 -16.65 19.00 5.10
C ARG A 100 -16.65 20.53 5.24
N ASP A 101 -17.03 21.04 6.41
CA ASP A 101 -16.95 22.46 6.78
C ASP A 101 -15.52 23.01 6.81
N LEU A 102 -14.52 22.11 6.87
CA LEU A 102 -13.10 22.44 6.83
C LEU A 102 -12.52 22.50 5.42
N PHE A 103 -13.25 22.09 4.37
CA PHE A 103 -12.74 22.08 3.00
C PHE A 103 -12.31 23.47 2.51
N LYS A 104 -12.96 24.53 3.01
CA LYS A 104 -12.57 25.94 2.80
C LYS A 104 -11.14 26.30 3.24
N LEU A 105 -10.51 25.47 4.08
CA LEU A 105 -9.14 25.64 4.58
C LEU A 105 -8.09 24.89 3.74
N LEU A 106 -8.52 24.03 2.80
CA LEU A 106 -7.62 23.25 1.95
C LEU A 106 -6.70 24.12 1.07
N PRO A 107 -7.13 25.27 0.50
CA PRO A 107 -6.23 26.15 -0.25
C PRO A 107 -5.08 26.71 0.59
N ASP A 108 -5.33 27.03 1.87
CA ASP A 108 -4.30 27.49 2.80
C ASP A 108 -3.40 26.34 3.25
N ALA A 109 -3.95 25.15 3.48
CA ALA A 109 -3.21 23.95 3.86
C ALA A 109 -2.28 23.45 2.73
N PHE A 110 -2.73 23.53 1.48
CA PHE A 110 -1.96 23.14 0.30
C PHE A 110 -1.22 24.31 -0.37
N LYS A 111 -0.98 25.40 0.35
CA LYS A 111 -0.30 26.58 -0.18
C LYS A 111 1.08 26.23 -0.78
N GLY A 112 1.21 26.46 -2.09
CA GLY A 112 2.43 26.16 -2.86
C GLY A 112 2.37 24.86 -3.66
N ILE A 113 1.39 23.99 -3.40
CA ILE A 113 1.09 22.83 -4.23
C ILE A 113 0.16 23.25 -5.37
N LYS A 114 0.50 22.87 -6.61
CA LYS A 114 -0.35 23.06 -7.80
C LYS A 114 -0.81 21.72 -8.37
N GLN A 115 0.02 20.69 -8.25
CA GLN A 115 -0.32 19.33 -8.68
C GLN A 115 -0.02 18.30 -7.58
N ILE A 116 -1.03 17.47 -7.28
CA ILE A 116 -0.93 16.28 -6.43
C ILE A 116 -0.82 15.06 -7.34
N GLY A 117 0.28 14.32 -7.24
CA GLY A 117 0.52 13.10 -8.03
C GLY A 117 0.12 11.86 -7.27
N VAL A 118 -0.96 11.19 -7.66
CA VAL A 118 -1.39 9.91 -7.07
C VAL A 118 -0.76 8.77 -7.84
N ILE A 119 0.23 8.10 -7.26
CA ILE A 119 1.04 7.09 -7.95
C ILE A 119 0.54 5.69 -7.62
N GLY A 120 -0.06 5.02 -8.61
CA GLY A 120 -0.65 3.69 -8.47
C GLY A 120 -2.17 3.68 -8.35
N TRP A 121 -2.77 2.55 -8.72
CA TRP A 121 -4.23 2.32 -8.73
C TRP A 121 -4.60 1.02 -8.01
N GLY A 122 -4.01 0.82 -6.83
CA GLY A 122 -4.31 -0.32 -5.95
C GLY A 122 -5.64 -0.13 -5.19
N SER A 123 -5.71 -0.58 -3.94
CA SER A 123 -6.88 -0.34 -3.08
C SER A 123 -7.01 1.12 -2.65
N GLN A 124 -5.90 1.79 -2.31
CA GLN A 124 -5.89 3.15 -1.80
C GLN A 124 -6.00 4.21 -2.91
N GLY A 125 -5.34 3.99 -4.06
CA GLY A 125 -5.25 4.95 -5.18
C GLY A 125 -6.60 5.52 -5.64
N PRO A 126 -7.58 4.68 -6.05
CA PRO A 126 -8.87 5.14 -6.52
C PRO A 126 -9.65 5.92 -5.46
N ALA A 127 -9.57 5.49 -4.20
CA ALA A 127 -10.28 6.12 -3.08
C ALA A 127 -9.67 7.49 -2.73
N GLN A 128 -8.35 7.57 -2.57
CA GLN A 128 -7.66 8.83 -2.25
C GLN A 128 -7.76 9.84 -3.40
N ALA A 129 -7.58 9.41 -4.65
CA ALA A 129 -7.66 10.30 -5.82
C ALA A 129 -9.04 10.95 -5.95
N GLN A 130 -10.12 10.17 -5.83
CA GLN A 130 -11.49 10.69 -5.93
C GLN A 130 -11.83 11.58 -4.72
N ASN A 131 -11.50 11.16 -3.49
CA ASN A 131 -11.73 11.97 -2.30
C ASN A 131 -11.01 13.32 -2.37
N LEU A 132 -9.76 13.36 -2.86
CA LEU A 132 -9.00 14.60 -3.04
C LEU A 132 -9.62 15.48 -4.11
N ARG A 133 -9.93 14.92 -5.29
CA ARG A 133 -10.58 15.66 -6.39
C ARG A 133 -11.89 16.31 -5.92
N ASP A 134 -12.74 15.54 -5.27
CA ASP A 134 -14.07 15.98 -4.85
C ASP A 134 -13.98 17.02 -3.71
N SER A 135 -13.04 16.86 -2.76
CA SER A 135 -12.81 17.84 -1.68
C SER A 135 -12.21 19.15 -2.19
N LEU A 136 -11.31 19.09 -3.19
CA LEU A 136 -10.72 20.26 -3.83
C LEU A 136 -11.74 21.00 -4.71
N ALA A 137 -12.63 20.28 -5.38
CA ALA A 137 -13.74 20.85 -6.13
C ALA A 137 -14.73 21.59 -5.21
N ASP A 138 -15.12 20.99 -4.08
CA ASP A 138 -15.93 21.64 -3.03
C ASP A 138 -15.23 22.91 -2.48
N ALA A 139 -13.91 22.85 -2.30
CA ALA A 139 -13.08 23.98 -1.85
C ALA A 139 -12.85 25.04 -2.95
N LYS A 140 -13.26 24.79 -4.20
CA LYS A 140 -13.00 25.61 -5.39
C LYS A 140 -11.50 25.90 -5.61
N SER A 141 -10.66 24.91 -5.31
CA SER A 141 -9.22 24.97 -5.54
C SER A 141 -8.88 24.64 -7.00
N ASP A 142 -7.82 25.27 -7.50
CA ASP A 142 -7.20 25.07 -8.82
C ASP A 142 -6.16 23.93 -8.84
N ILE A 143 -6.00 23.20 -7.72
CA ILE A 143 -5.05 22.09 -7.61
C ILE A 143 -5.48 20.90 -8.47
N ILE A 144 -4.57 20.42 -9.32
CA ILE A 144 -4.77 19.27 -10.19
C ILE A 144 -4.40 17.98 -9.46
N VAL A 145 -5.34 17.03 -9.37
CA VAL A 145 -5.06 15.66 -8.93
C VAL A 145 -4.75 14.82 -10.17
N LYS A 146 -3.48 14.44 -10.37
CA LYS A 146 -3.01 13.66 -11.52
C LYS A 146 -2.61 12.25 -11.09
N VAL A 147 -3.13 11.24 -11.77
CA VAL A 147 -2.84 9.82 -11.54
C VAL A 147 -1.65 9.40 -12.40
N GLY A 148 -0.63 8.81 -11.77
CA GLY A 148 0.57 8.32 -12.44
C GLY A 148 0.61 6.80 -12.47
N LEU A 149 0.54 6.20 -13.67
CA LEU A 149 0.58 4.74 -13.86
C LEU A 149 1.79 4.32 -14.72
N ARG A 150 2.27 3.08 -14.49
CA ARG A 150 3.32 2.47 -15.33
C ARG A 150 2.75 2.19 -16.73
N LYS A 151 3.52 2.46 -17.80
CA LYS A 151 3.11 2.16 -19.19
C LYS A 151 2.61 0.73 -19.33
N GLY A 152 1.46 0.55 -19.99
CA GLY A 152 0.82 -0.76 -20.14
C GLY A 152 0.12 -1.30 -18.89
N SER A 153 -0.06 -0.49 -17.84
CA SER A 153 -0.90 -0.87 -16.70
C SER A 153 -2.33 -1.22 -17.14
N ARG A 154 -2.90 -2.26 -16.56
CA ARG A 154 -4.30 -2.65 -16.81
C ARG A 154 -5.30 -1.65 -16.23
N SER A 155 -4.87 -0.85 -15.25
CA SER A 155 -5.70 0.11 -14.53
C SER A 155 -5.84 1.48 -15.23
N PHE A 156 -5.31 1.66 -16.44
CA PHE A 156 -5.60 2.87 -17.23
C PHE A 156 -7.10 3.00 -17.52
N ASP A 157 -7.76 1.90 -17.89
CA ASP A 157 -9.21 1.92 -18.18
C ASP A 157 -10.05 2.14 -16.90
N GLU A 158 -9.59 1.63 -15.76
CA GLU A 158 -10.20 1.84 -14.45
C GLU A 158 -10.08 3.30 -13.98
N ALA A 159 -8.93 3.94 -14.23
CA ALA A 159 -8.72 5.36 -13.94
C ALA A 159 -9.59 6.25 -14.83
N ARG A 160 -9.69 5.94 -16.14
CA ARG A 160 -10.60 6.64 -17.07
C ARG A 160 -12.06 6.47 -16.68
N ALA A 161 -12.48 5.28 -16.26
CA ALA A 161 -13.84 5.05 -15.73
C ALA A 161 -14.15 5.86 -14.47
N ALA A 162 -13.13 6.18 -13.65
CA ALA A 162 -13.26 7.07 -12.50
C ALA A 162 -13.17 8.58 -12.85
N GLY A 163 -13.02 8.94 -14.13
CA GLY A 163 -12.95 10.32 -14.63
C GLY A 163 -11.54 10.91 -14.75
N PHE A 164 -10.49 10.10 -14.59
CA PHE A 164 -9.09 10.54 -14.78
C PHE A 164 -8.63 10.18 -16.19
N SER A 165 -8.32 11.16 -17.04
CA SER A 165 -7.96 10.91 -18.45
C SER A 165 -6.76 11.73 -18.92
N GLU A 166 -6.15 11.30 -20.01
CA GLU A 166 -4.98 11.96 -20.59
C GLU A 166 -5.35 13.33 -21.20
N GLU A 167 -6.55 13.43 -21.77
CA GLU A 167 -7.13 14.64 -22.38
C GLU A 167 -7.37 15.79 -21.40
N ASN A 168 -7.75 15.49 -20.15
CA ASN A 168 -7.95 16.49 -19.10
C ASN A 168 -6.68 16.69 -18.24
N GLY A 169 -5.57 16.04 -18.60
CA GLY A 169 -4.28 16.13 -17.93
C GLY A 169 -4.19 15.40 -16.59
N THR A 170 -5.24 14.68 -16.16
CA THR A 170 -5.31 14.04 -14.84
C THR A 170 -4.93 12.55 -14.83
N LEU A 171 -4.53 11.98 -15.97
CA LEU A 171 -3.91 10.65 -16.06
C LEU A 171 -2.63 10.73 -16.91
N GLY A 172 -1.58 10.00 -16.53
CA GLY A 172 -0.33 9.97 -17.28
C GLY A 172 0.67 8.91 -16.82
N ASP A 173 1.89 8.99 -17.36
CA ASP A 173 3.00 8.14 -16.94
C ASP A 173 3.42 8.45 -15.50
N ILE A 174 3.77 7.40 -14.74
CA ILE A 174 4.29 7.48 -13.37
C ILE A 174 5.42 8.50 -13.21
N TRP A 175 6.42 8.49 -14.10
CA TRP A 175 7.61 9.33 -13.98
C TRP A 175 7.33 10.79 -14.33
N GLU A 176 6.50 11.01 -15.35
CA GLU A 176 6.00 12.34 -15.73
C GLU A 176 5.16 12.96 -14.60
N THR A 177 4.31 12.15 -13.96
CA THR A 177 3.47 12.60 -12.84
C THR A 177 4.31 12.95 -11.61
N ILE A 178 5.33 12.15 -11.28
CA ILE A 178 6.28 12.45 -10.18
C ILE A 178 7.01 13.77 -10.43
N SER A 179 7.57 13.99 -11.63
CA SER A 179 8.28 15.24 -11.96
C SER A 179 7.36 16.45 -12.12
N GLY A 180 6.08 16.24 -12.44
CA GLY A 180 5.07 17.29 -12.55
C GLY A 180 4.48 17.75 -11.21
N SER A 181 4.55 16.92 -10.17
CA SER A 181 3.87 17.17 -8.89
C SER A 181 4.71 17.88 -7.83
N ASP A 182 4.01 18.61 -6.95
CA ASP A 182 4.59 19.27 -5.78
C ASP A 182 4.34 18.47 -4.48
N LEU A 183 3.26 17.66 -4.49
CA LEU A 183 2.98 16.60 -3.53
C LEU A 183 2.82 15.28 -4.29
N VAL A 184 3.63 14.28 -3.97
CA VAL A 184 3.56 12.93 -4.56
C VAL A 184 3.01 11.97 -3.50
N LEU A 185 1.91 11.28 -3.79
CA LEU A 185 1.34 10.22 -2.95
C LEU A 185 1.72 8.87 -3.54
N LEU A 186 2.60 8.13 -2.85
CA LEU A 186 3.14 6.86 -3.33
C LEU A 186 2.27 5.69 -2.85
N LEU A 187 1.32 5.27 -3.69
CA LEU A 187 0.30 4.26 -3.39
C LEU A 187 0.51 2.98 -4.23
N ILE A 188 1.78 2.61 -4.44
CA ILE A 188 2.22 1.34 -5.02
C ILE A 188 2.59 0.35 -3.90
N SER A 189 2.62 -0.95 -4.19
CA SER A 189 2.97 -1.98 -3.21
C SER A 189 4.35 -1.78 -2.59
N ASP A 190 4.51 -2.13 -1.32
CA ASP A 190 5.73 -1.91 -0.53
C ASP A 190 6.99 -2.46 -1.21
N ALA A 191 6.91 -3.66 -1.79
CA ALA A 191 7.99 -4.25 -2.59
C ALA A 191 8.35 -3.37 -3.80
N ALA A 192 7.36 -2.81 -4.50
CA ALA A 192 7.60 -1.88 -5.59
C ALA A 192 8.17 -0.53 -5.12
N GLN A 193 7.88 -0.09 -3.89
CA GLN A 193 8.55 1.07 -3.28
C GLN A 193 10.03 0.74 -3.00
N ALA A 194 10.31 -0.38 -2.34
CA ALA A 194 11.65 -0.86 -2.03
C ALA A 194 12.53 -1.08 -3.27
N ASP A 195 11.96 -1.56 -4.37
CA ASP A 195 12.69 -1.77 -5.63
C ASP A 195 12.91 -0.49 -6.45
N ASN A 196 12.21 0.63 -6.16
CA ASN A 196 12.18 1.82 -7.03
C ASN A 196 12.44 3.16 -6.32
N TYR A 197 12.68 3.20 -5.00
CA TYR A 197 12.79 4.47 -4.24
C TYR A 197 13.84 5.42 -4.82
N GLU A 198 15.03 4.93 -5.22
CA GLU A 198 16.09 5.75 -5.81
C GLU A 198 15.63 6.47 -7.08
N LYS A 199 14.88 5.74 -7.93
CA LYS A 199 14.32 6.29 -9.14
C LYS A 199 13.12 7.20 -8.88
N ILE A 200 12.33 6.96 -7.84
CA ILE A 200 11.27 7.88 -7.43
C ILE A 200 11.91 9.21 -7.00
N PHE A 201 12.91 9.17 -6.12
CA PHE A 201 13.63 10.36 -5.66
C PHE A 201 14.35 11.10 -6.80
N SER A 202 14.91 10.40 -7.80
CA SER A 202 15.59 11.07 -8.92
C SER A 202 14.64 11.83 -9.87
N TYR A 203 13.34 11.55 -9.84
CA TYR A 203 12.32 12.25 -10.63
C TYR A 203 11.56 13.33 -9.82
N MET A 204 11.65 13.34 -8.49
CA MET A 204 10.98 14.34 -7.66
C MET A 204 11.56 15.74 -7.86
N LYS A 205 10.71 16.77 -7.79
CA LYS A 205 11.18 18.17 -7.79
C LYS A 205 11.95 18.48 -6.49
N PRO A 206 12.99 19.31 -6.53
CA PRO A 206 13.59 19.86 -5.32
C PRO A 206 12.53 20.55 -4.44
N ASN A 207 12.57 20.30 -3.13
CA ASN A 207 11.63 20.82 -2.13
C ASN A 207 10.15 20.38 -2.31
N SER A 208 9.86 19.34 -3.10
CA SER A 208 8.54 18.70 -3.13
C SER A 208 8.33 17.73 -1.95
N ILE A 209 7.07 17.37 -1.71
CA ILE A 209 6.66 16.54 -0.58
C ILE A 209 6.35 15.12 -1.07
N LEU A 210 6.86 14.10 -0.36
CA LEU A 210 6.45 12.70 -0.53
C LEU A 210 5.51 12.29 0.60
N GLY A 211 4.28 11.90 0.24
CA GLY A 211 3.32 11.25 1.12
C GLY A 211 3.30 9.74 0.88
N LEU A 212 3.19 8.98 1.97
CA LEU A 212 3.06 7.53 2.00
C LEU A 212 1.72 7.17 2.66
N SER A 213 1.24 5.93 2.48
CA SER A 213 -0.05 5.44 3.03
C SER A 213 0.01 3.94 3.33
#